data_AF-A0A352XWJ8-F1
#
_entry.id   AF-A0A352XWJ8-F1
#
_cell.length_a   1.000
_cell.length_b   1.000
_cell.length_c   1.000
_cell.angle_alpha   90.00
_cell.angle_beta   90.00
_cell.angle_gamma   90.00
#
_symmetry.space_group_name_H-M   'P 1'
#
loop_
_entity.id
_entity.type
_entity.pdbx_description
1 polymer ?
#
loop_
_entity_poly.entity_id
_entity_poly.type
_entity_poly.pdbx_seq_one_letter_code
_entity_poly.pdbx_strand_id
1 'polypeptide(L)'
;MQWDPKIISEMRAITISREYGSGGGEIATRVAHRLGWQLIDHEVVVRVAQELGVSEAEAAEQDEQAESLLTRVLTSLQVIQPS
;
A
#
# COMPACT_ATOMS: atom_id res chain seq x y z
N MET A 1 -4.02 17.71 -9.34
CA MET A 1 -2.87 16.96 -8.79
C MET A 1 -2.26 16.18 -9.94
N GLN A 2 -1.16 16.67 -10.54
CA GLN A 2 -0.52 16.01 -11.69
C GLN A 2 0.70 15.26 -11.15
N TRP A 3 0.62 13.93 -11.13
CA TRP A 3 1.68 13.06 -10.61
C TRP A 3 2.87 13.10 -11.56
N ASP A 4 4.09 13.17 -11.01
CA ASP A 4 5.32 13.14 -11.82
C ASP A 4 5.48 11.74 -12.46
N PRO A 5 5.44 11.62 -13.79
CA PRO A 5 5.56 10.34 -14.48
C PRO A 5 6.89 9.62 -14.18
N LYS A 6 7.94 10.37 -13.83
CA LYS A 6 9.26 9.83 -13.49
C LYS A 6 9.25 9.09 -12.16
N ILE A 7 8.44 9.55 -11.19
CA ILE A 7 8.28 8.91 -9.89
C ILE A 7 7.57 7.55 -10.04
N ILE A 8 6.58 7.45 -10.93
CA ILE A 8 5.87 6.19 -11.18
C ILE A 8 6.78 5.17 -11.87
N SER A 9 7.69 5.60 -12.74
CA SER A 9 8.61 4.68 -13.44
C SER A 9 9.76 4.15 -12.58
N GLU A 10 10.13 4.89 -11.52
CA GLU A 10 11.19 4.47 -10.58
C GLU A 10 10.65 3.68 -9.38
N MET A 11 9.36 3.79 -9.07
CA MET A 11 8.72 3.02 -8.01
C MET A 11 8.72 1.52 -8.33
N ARG A 12 9.28 0.72 -7.42
CA ARG A 12 9.27 -0.74 -7.52
C ARG A 12 8.32 -1.30 -6.47
N ALA A 13 7.31 -2.04 -6.92
CA ALA A 13 6.33 -2.69 -6.06
C ALA A 13 6.13 -4.15 -6.48
N ILE A 14 5.83 -5.00 -5.50
CA ILE A 14 5.42 -6.39 -5.72
C ILE A 14 4.08 -6.57 -5.02
N THR A 15 3.04 -6.89 -5.79
CA THR A 15 1.71 -7.21 -5.25
C THR A 15 1.53 -8.73 -5.20
N ILE A 16 1.10 -9.24 -4.05
CA ILE A 16 0.87 -10.68 -3.85
C ILE A 16 -0.61 -10.90 -3.50
N SER A 17 -1.39 -11.32 -4.49
CA SER A 17 -2.75 -11.82 -4.27
C SER A 17 -2.70 -13.18 -3.60
N ARG A 18 -3.62 -13.44 -2.65
CA ARG A 18 -3.64 -14.69 -1.87
C ARG A 18 -5.05 -15.18 -1.58
N GLU A 19 -5.24 -16.49 -1.57
CA GLU A 19 -6.41 -17.13 -0.97
C GLU A 19 -6.19 -17.36 0.54
N TYR A 20 -7.28 -17.55 1.28
CA TYR A 20 -7.20 -17.91 2.70
C TYR A 20 -6.47 -19.24 2.87
N GLY A 21 -5.51 -19.31 3.80
CA GLY A 21 -4.71 -20.52 4.05
C GLY A 21 -3.58 -20.81 3.05
N SER A 22 -3.42 -20.01 1.98
CA SER A 22 -2.39 -20.23 0.95
C SER A 22 -0.93 -19.95 1.40
N GLY A 23 -0.74 -19.34 2.57
CA GLY A 23 0.59 -18.88 3.03
C GLY A 23 1.09 -17.61 2.35
N GLY A 24 0.27 -16.92 1.54
CA GLY A 24 0.69 -15.71 0.81
C GLY A 24 1.25 -14.59 1.68
N GLY A 25 0.75 -14.41 2.91
CA GLY A 25 1.29 -13.41 3.85
C GLY A 25 2.71 -13.72 4.33
N GLU A 26 3.02 -15.00 4.53
CA GLU A 26 4.35 -15.45 4.94
C GLU A 26 5.36 -15.30 3.78
N ILE A 27 4.90 -15.55 2.54
CA ILE A 27 5.67 -15.26 1.32
C ILE A 27 5.97 -13.76 1.22
N ALA A 28 4.96 -12.90 1.37
CA ALA A 28 5.12 -11.45 1.31
C ALA A 28 6.13 -10.94 2.35
N THR A 29 6.05 -11.45 3.58
CA THR A 29 6.99 -11.14 4.67
C THR A 29 8.43 -11.52 4.29
N ARG A 30 8.65 -12.73 3.77
CA ARG A 30 9.98 -13.19 3.36
C ARG A 30 10.56 -12.40 2.19
N VAL A 31 9.73 -12.06 1.21
CA VAL A 31 10.13 -11.25 0.05
C VAL A 31 10.54 -9.85 0.50
N ALA A 32 9.70 -9.19 1.30
CA ALA A 32 9.99 -7.87 1.86
C ALA A 32 11.31 -7.87 2.64
N HIS A 33 11.49 -8.83 3.56
CA HIS A 33 12.73 -8.96 4.32
C HIS A 33 13.96 -9.19 3.43
N ARG A 34 13.85 -10.04 2.40
CA ARG A 34 14.98 -10.35 1.51
C ARG A 34 15.36 -9.16 0.61
N LEU A 35 14.40 -8.34 0.23
CA LEU A 35 14.64 -7.14 -0.57
C LEU A 35 14.99 -5.91 0.27
N GLY A 36 14.83 -5.97 1.60
CA GLY A 36 14.92 -4.81 2.48
C GLY A 36 13.79 -3.81 2.22
N TRP A 37 12.64 -4.29 1.76
CA TRP A 37 11.48 -3.46 1.41
C TRP A 37 10.47 -3.47 2.54
N GLN A 38 9.66 -2.41 2.60
CA GLN A 38 8.54 -2.34 3.54
C GLN A 38 7.41 -3.27 3.08
N LEU A 39 6.89 -4.08 3.99
CA LEU A 39 5.66 -4.85 3.75
C LEU A 39 4.46 -3.94 4.01
N ILE A 40 3.59 -3.81 3.02
CA ILE A 40 2.30 -3.12 3.17
C ILE A 40 1.23 -4.18 3.31
N ASP A 41 0.66 -4.28 4.50
CA ASP A 41 -0.47 -5.16 4.80
C ASP A 41 -1.73 -4.36 5.15
N HIS A 42 -2.81 -5.07 5.50
CA HIS A 42 -4.07 -4.44 5.85
C HIS A 42 -3.95 -3.53 7.07
N GLU A 43 -3.19 -3.90 8.10
CA GLU A 43 -3.03 -3.08 9.32
C GLU A 43 -2.31 -1.76 9.02
N VAL A 44 -1.33 -1.77 8.11
CA VAL A 44 -0.67 -0.56 7.62
C VAL A 44 -1.66 0.34 6.88
N VAL A 45 -2.48 -0.22 6.01
CA VAL A 45 -3.52 0.54 5.28
C VAL A 45 -4.53 1.15 6.24
N VAL A 46 -4.99 0.39 7.23
CA VAL A 46 -5.91 0.84 8.29
C VAL A 46 -5.33 2.02 9.06
N ARG A 47 -4.08 1.90 9.52
CA ARG A 47 -3.42 2.98 10.27
C ARG A 47 -3.29 4.26 9.43
N VAL A 48 -2.88 4.14 8.17
CA VAL A 48 -2.79 5.29 7.27
C VAL A 48 -4.16 5.89 7.00
N ALA A 49 -5.21 5.08 6.88
CA ALA A 49 -6.57 5.57 6.71
C ALA A 49 -7.04 6.38 7.94
N GLN A 50 -6.77 5.86 9.16
CA GLN A 50 -7.05 6.55 10.42
C GLN A 50 -6.28 7.87 10.55
N GLU A 51 -4.97 7.88 10.28
CA GLU A 51 -4.13 9.08 10.33
C GLU A 51 -4.60 10.16 9.34
N LEU A 52 -5.16 9.74 8.21
CA LEU A 52 -5.69 10.63 7.18
C LEU A 52 -7.20 10.87 7.30
N GLY A 53 -7.83 10.45 8.40
CA GLY A 53 -9.24 10.72 8.72
C GLY A 53 -10.26 10.12 7.76
N VAL A 54 -9.95 9.00 7.09
CA VAL A 54 -10.91 8.24 6.25
C VAL A 54 -11.15 6.89 6.88
N SER A 55 -12.43 6.52 7.07
CA SER A 55 -12.77 5.26 7.74
C SER A 55 -12.67 4.06 6.78
N GLU A 56 -12.36 2.88 7.33
CA GLU A 56 -12.34 1.60 6.60
C GLU A 56 -13.71 1.24 5.99
N ALA A 57 -14.80 1.69 6.61
CA ALA A 57 -16.15 1.43 6.11
C ALA A 57 -16.46 2.23 4.85
N GLU A 58 -15.98 3.48 4.76
CA GLU A 58 -16.10 4.32 3.55
C GLU A 58 -15.18 3.81 2.42
N ALA A 59 -14.03 3.23 2.78
CA ALA A 59 -13.07 2.62 1.85
C ALA A 59 -13.60 1.43 1.07
N ALA A 60 -14.39 0.57 1.74
CA ALA A 60 -14.77 -0.74 1.24
C ALA A 60 -16.08 -0.74 0.44
N GLU A 61 -16.97 0.22 0.66
CA GLU A 61 -18.26 0.32 -0.03
C GLU A 61 -18.18 1.01 -1.40
N GLN A 62 -17.05 1.65 -1.72
CA GLN A 62 -16.85 2.40 -2.95
C GLN A 62 -15.50 2.00 -3.56
N ASP A 63 -15.53 1.16 -4.59
CA ASP A 63 -14.33 0.66 -5.30
C ASP A 63 -13.46 1.83 -5.81
N GLU A 64 -14.08 2.95 -6.20
CA GLU A 64 -13.40 4.22 -6.57
C GLU A 64 -12.62 4.87 -5.42
N GLN A 65 -13.03 4.62 -4.17
CA GLN A 65 -12.39 5.15 -2.97
C GLN A 65 -11.29 4.21 -2.44
N ALA A 66 -11.39 2.90 -2.67
CA ALA A 66 -10.29 1.97 -2.47
C ALA A 66 -9.09 2.32 -3.38
N GLU A 67 -9.33 2.67 -4.65
CA GLU A 67 -8.29 3.23 -5.52
C GLU A 67 -7.70 4.53 -4.98
N SER A 68 -8.53 5.42 -4.43
CA SER A 68 -8.09 6.66 -3.76
C SER A 68 -7.25 6.41 -2.51
N LEU A 69 -7.57 5.38 -1.73
CA LEU A 69 -6.83 5.00 -0.52
C LEU A 69 -5.50 4.32 -0.83
N LEU A 70 -5.49 3.39 -1.78
CA LEU A 70 -4.25 2.83 -2.31
C LEU A 70 -3.36 3.95 -2.85
N THR A 71 -3.94 4.89 -3.60
CA THR A 71 -3.24 6.08 -4.10
C THR A 71 -2.68 6.91 -2.95
N ARG A 72 -3.44 7.16 -1.88
CA ARG A 72 -3.00 7.92 -0.69
C ARG A 72 -1.90 7.22 0.11
N VAL A 73 -2.00 5.90 0.28
CA VAL A 73 -0.96 5.09 0.92
C VAL A 73 0.31 5.12 0.08
N LEU A 74 0.20 5.02 -1.24
CA LEU A 74 1.35 5.18 -2.15
C LEU A 74 1.93 6.60 -2.09
N THR A 75 1.11 7.66 -2.01
CA THR A 75 1.61 9.04 -1.80
C THR A 75 2.31 9.19 -0.45
N SER A 76 1.76 8.64 0.63
CA SER A 76 2.35 8.80 1.97
C SER A 76 3.68 8.05 2.08
N LEU A 77 3.81 6.89 1.44
CA LEU A 77 5.08 6.18 1.32
C LEU A 77 6.13 6.97 0.52
N GLN A 78 5.71 7.73 -0.51
CA GLN A 78 6.60 8.63 -1.25
C GLN A 78 7.09 9.81 -0.38
N VAL A 79 6.28 10.30 0.55
CA VAL A 79 6.66 11.38 1.47
C VAL A 79 7.63 10.90 2.55
N ILE A 80 7.61 9.60 2.90
CA ILE A 80 8.47 9.00 3.92
C ILE A 80 9.88 8.64 3.41
N GLN A 81 10.18 8.84 2.11
CA GLN A 81 11.56 8.73 1.61
C GLN A 81 12.15 10.07 1.14
N PRO A 82 12.90 10.76 2.02
CA PRO A 82 13.99 11.61 1.62
C PRO A 82 15.32 11.05 2.14
N SER A 83 16.05 10.31 1.29
CA SER A 83 17.52 10.28 1.17
C SER A 83 17.97 9.14 0.27
#